data_AF-A0A023FWW7-F1
#
_entry.id   AF-A0A023FWW7-F1
#
_cell.length_a   1.000
_cell.length_b   1.000
_cell.length_c   1.000
_cell.angle_alpha   90.00
_cell.angle_beta   90.00
_cell.angle_gamma   90.00
#
_symmetry.space_group_name_H-M   'P 1'
#
loop_
_entity.id
_entity.type
_entity.pdbx_description
1 polymer ?
#
loop_
_entity_poly.entity_id
_entity_poly.type
_entity_poly.pdbx_seq_one_letter_code
_entity_poly.pdbx_strand_id
1 'polypeptide(L)'
;LTGLIAGPLAHRYTPRPVAIAGGCIGAFGLIISYFATNIEYLVFSLGIVHSIGSGMLFVVIPTVINEHFVRYKGLAMGINFAGATMGTFVFPKFLELATNQYGFKSALLLFGALCFNAVAFSLFLRQPHWLKEKLKREQQARAEKCHVVNEPADAGRDRSTVVPNGPV
;
A
#
# COMPACT_ATOMS: atom_id res chain seq x y z
N LEU A 1 16.23 -10.82 -0.59
CA LEU A 1 15.01 -11.56 -0.19
C LEU A 1 13.73 -11.01 -0.83
N THR A 2 13.51 -9.69 -0.83
CA THR A 2 12.38 -9.02 -1.53
C THR A 2 12.32 -9.31 -3.05
N GLY A 3 13.47 -9.49 -3.71
CA GLY A 3 13.54 -9.80 -5.15
C GLY A 3 13.15 -11.24 -5.54
N LEU A 4 13.26 -12.22 -4.64
CA LEU A 4 12.93 -13.63 -4.94
C LEU A 4 11.43 -13.90 -4.82
N ILE A 5 10.75 -13.12 -3.98
CA ILE A 5 9.29 -13.14 -3.81
C ILE A 5 8.61 -12.17 -4.81
N ALA A 6 9.32 -11.18 -5.35
CA ALA A 6 8.77 -10.21 -6.30
C ALA A 6 8.27 -10.83 -7.62
N GLY A 7 8.84 -11.96 -8.06
CA GLY A 7 8.45 -12.62 -9.32
C GLY A 7 6.97 -13.06 -9.33
N PRO A 8 6.50 -13.82 -8.31
CA PRO A 8 5.09 -14.19 -8.22
C PRO A 8 4.18 -13.12 -7.61
N LEU A 9 4.72 -12.27 -6.72
CA LEU A 9 3.91 -11.35 -5.91
C LEU A 9 3.55 -10.04 -6.63
N ALA A 10 4.34 -9.62 -7.63
CA ALA A 10 4.00 -8.52 -8.52
C ALA A 10 2.69 -8.78 -9.30
N HIS A 11 2.27 -10.03 -9.43
CA HIS A 11 1.05 -10.42 -10.15
C HIS A 11 -0.23 -10.29 -9.32
N ARG A 12 -0.15 -10.06 -7.99
CA ARG A 12 -1.32 -10.18 -7.10
C ARG A 12 -1.83 -8.95 -6.35
N TYR A 13 -1.07 -7.88 -6.20
CA TYR A 13 -1.51 -6.75 -5.40
C TYR A 13 -1.86 -5.54 -6.26
N THR A 14 -3.16 -5.21 -6.32
CA THR A 14 -3.60 -3.89 -6.78
C THR A 14 -3.19 -2.88 -5.70
N PRO A 15 -2.22 -1.99 -5.95
CA PRO A 15 -1.67 -1.13 -4.91
C PRO A 15 -2.68 -0.09 -4.39
N ARG A 16 -3.73 0.20 -5.16
CA ARG A 16 -4.68 1.29 -4.88
C ARG A 16 -5.63 1.10 -3.70
N PRO A 17 -6.45 0.03 -3.64
CA PRO A 17 -7.35 -0.17 -2.50
C PRO A 17 -6.56 -0.32 -1.20
N VAL A 18 -5.36 -0.91 -1.26
CA VAL A 18 -4.46 -1.07 -0.12
C VAL A 18 -3.93 0.28 0.38
N ALA A 19 -3.56 1.20 -0.53
CA ALA A 19 -3.15 2.56 -0.14
C ALA A 19 -4.26 3.32 0.60
N ILE A 20 -5.48 3.27 0.05
CA ILE A 20 -6.63 3.99 0.62
C ILE A 20 -7.01 3.37 1.97
N ALA A 21 -7.07 2.04 2.05
CA ALA A 21 -7.36 1.34 3.30
C ALA A 21 -6.29 1.61 4.37
N GLY A 22 -5.00 1.53 4.02
CA GLY A 22 -3.90 1.81 4.94
C GLY A 22 -3.89 3.26 5.43
N GLY A 23 -4.17 4.23 4.55
CA GLY A 23 -4.29 5.64 4.90
C GLY A 23 -5.48 5.91 5.83
N CYS A 24 -6.64 5.32 5.55
CA CYS A 24 -7.81 5.42 6.43
C CYS A 24 -7.51 4.82 7.81
N ILE A 25 -6.97 3.59 7.86
CA ILE A 25 -6.64 2.90 9.13
C ILE A 25 -5.62 3.71 9.94
N GLY A 26 -4.58 4.25 9.29
CA GLY A 26 -3.56 5.07 9.94
C GLY A 26 -4.10 6.38 10.52
N ALA A 27 -5.02 7.05 9.80
CA ALA A 27 -5.69 8.26 10.27
C ALA A 27 -6.68 7.95 11.40
N PHE A 28 -7.43 6.86 11.31
CA PHE A 28 -8.32 6.39 12.38
C PHE A 28 -7.54 6.08 13.66
N GLY A 29 -6.37 5.44 13.57
CA GLY A 29 -5.50 5.17 14.72
C GLY A 29 -5.08 6.44 15.47
N LEU A 30 -4.83 7.53 14.73
CA LEU A 30 -4.50 8.84 15.31
C LEU A 30 -5.72 9.54 15.94
N ILE A 31 -6.88 9.50 15.29
CA ILE A 31 -8.11 10.13 15.79
C ILE A 31 -8.63 9.42 17.05
N ILE A 32 -8.60 8.09 17.08
CA ILE A 32 -8.99 7.29 18.26
C ILE A 32 -8.09 7.60 19.46
N SER A 33 -6.81 7.93 19.21
CA SER A 33 -5.85 8.29 20.24
C SER A 33 -6.28 9.51 21.07
N TYR A 34 -7.07 10.43 20.51
CA TYR A 34 -7.59 11.60 21.24
C TYR A 34 -8.54 11.20 22.38
N PHE A 35 -9.37 10.18 22.17
CA PHE A 35 -10.31 9.68 23.17
C PHE A 35 -9.64 8.78 24.22
N ALA A 36 -8.36 8.45 24.06
CA ALA A 36 -7.64 7.62 25.01
C ALA A 36 -7.43 8.36 26.35
N THR A 37 -8.03 7.85 27.41
CA THR A 37 -7.84 8.31 28.80
C THR A 37 -6.59 7.71 29.45
N ASN A 38 -6.11 6.56 28.95
CA ASN A 38 -4.97 5.81 29.51
C ASN A 38 -3.81 5.69 28.50
N ILE A 39 -2.58 5.65 29.02
CA ILE A 39 -1.35 5.52 28.21
C ILE A 39 -1.32 4.17 27.47
N GLU A 40 -1.84 3.09 28.07
CA GLU A 40 -1.90 1.77 27.43
C GLU A 40 -2.74 1.77 26.14
N TYR A 41 -3.87 2.48 26.14
CA TYR A 41 -4.71 2.65 24.95
C TYR A 41 -4.00 3.47 23.87
N LEU A 42 -3.17 4.43 24.28
CA LEU A 42 -2.37 5.23 23.37
C LEU A 42 -1.29 4.37 22.69
N VAL A 43 -0.61 3.51 23.45
CA VAL A 43 0.39 2.57 22.93
C VAL A 43 -0.25 1.55 22.00
N PHE A 44 -1.44 1.05 22.33
CA PHE A 44 -2.15 0.13 21.46
C PHE A 44 -2.58 0.80 20.13
N SER A 45 -3.18 2.00 20.20
CA SER A 45 -3.65 2.71 19.01
C SER A 45 -2.52 3.23 18.12
N LEU A 46 -1.53 3.92 18.67
CA LEU A 46 -0.40 4.46 17.90
C LEU A 46 0.65 3.40 17.57
N GLY A 47 0.87 2.45 18.48
CA GLY A 47 1.87 1.41 18.30
C GLY A 47 1.40 0.32 17.33
N ILE A 48 0.16 -0.17 17.46
CA ILE A 48 -0.34 -1.27 16.63
C ILE A 48 -1.16 -0.73 15.46
N VAL A 49 -2.26 -0.03 15.73
CA VAL A 49 -3.24 0.35 14.69
C VAL A 49 -2.61 1.31 13.66
N HIS A 50 -1.97 2.38 14.12
CA HIS A 50 -1.32 3.34 13.24
C HIS A 50 -0.15 2.70 12.47
N SER A 51 0.69 1.89 13.12
CA SER A 51 1.81 1.20 12.45
C SER A 51 1.38 0.20 11.40
N ILE A 52 0.25 -0.51 11.59
CA ILE A 52 -0.31 -1.40 10.55
C ILE A 52 -0.66 -0.58 9.31
N GLY A 53 -1.36 0.55 9.47
CA GLY A 53 -1.70 1.44 8.36
C GLY A 53 -0.45 2.01 7.65
N SER A 54 0.50 2.53 8.42
CA SER A 54 1.75 3.11 7.91
C SER A 54 2.65 2.06 7.24
N GLY A 55 2.68 0.82 7.74
CA GLY A 55 3.43 -0.29 7.15
C GLY A 55 2.90 -0.68 5.77
N MET A 56 1.58 -0.67 5.58
CA MET A 56 0.96 -0.88 4.25
C MET A 56 1.40 0.21 3.26
N LEU A 57 1.37 1.47 3.68
CA LEU A 57 1.80 2.60 2.84
C LEU A 57 3.28 2.51 2.47
N PHE A 58 4.13 2.08 3.41
CA PHE A 58 5.57 1.91 3.18
C PHE A 58 5.87 0.89 2.06
N VAL A 59 5.05 -0.14 1.90
CA VAL A 59 5.18 -1.12 0.81
C VAL A 59 4.57 -0.59 -0.49
N VAL A 60 3.43 0.10 -0.41
CA VAL A 60 2.66 0.52 -1.58
C VAL A 60 3.31 1.70 -2.32
N ILE A 61 3.75 2.74 -1.61
CA ILE A 61 4.36 3.96 -2.20
C ILE A 61 5.51 3.62 -3.17
N PRO A 62 6.55 2.86 -2.77
CA PRO A 62 7.65 2.51 -3.67
C PRO A 62 7.21 1.61 -4.83
N THR A 63 6.20 0.76 -4.62
CA THR A 63 5.63 -0.09 -5.68
C THR A 63 4.97 0.74 -6.77
N VAL A 64 4.15 1.74 -6.38
CA VAL A 64 3.48 2.65 -7.31
C VAL A 64 4.48 3.50 -8.09
N ILE A 65 5.53 4.02 -7.43
CA ILE A 65 6.56 4.82 -8.08
C ILE A 65 7.30 3.99 -9.15
N ASN A 66 7.64 2.74 -8.82
CA ASN A 66 8.32 1.82 -9.75
C ASN A 66 7.47 1.47 -10.98
N GLU A 67 6.15 1.43 -10.83
CA GLU A 67 5.21 1.09 -11.90
C GLU A 67 4.84 2.30 -12.78
N HIS A 68 4.94 3.52 -12.23
CA HIS A 68 4.59 4.75 -12.92
C HIS A 68 5.75 5.31 -13.77
N PHE A 69 6.98 5.27 -13.27
CA PHE A 69 8.15 5.77 -13.99
C PHE A 69 9.01 4.60 -14.45
N VAL A 70 9.15 4.37 -15.76
CA VAL A 70 10.03 3.29 -16.27
C VAL A 70 11.48 3.78 -16.42
N ARG A 71 11.67 5.04 -16.82
CA ARG A 71 12.99 5.63 -17.16
C ARG A 71 13.65 6.42 -16.02
N TYR A 72 12.88 7.01 -15.10
CA TYR A 72 13.38 7.93 -14.04
C TYR A 72 13.06 7.47 -12.61
N LYS A 73 13.08 6.14 -12.37
CA LYS A 73 12.75 5.54 -11.06
C LYS A 73 13.57 6.10 -9.90
N GLY A 74 14.88 6.25 -10.10
CA GLY A 74 15.81 6.72 -9.07
C GLY A 74 15.52 8.17 -8.64
N LEU A 75 15.21 9.05 -9.59
CA LEU A 75 14.90 10.45 -9.29
C LEU A 75 13.56 10.58 -8.57
N ALA A 76 12.53 9.84 -9.01
CA ALA A 76 11.22 9.84 -8.35
C ALA A 76 11.29 9.31 -6.90
N MET A 77 12.02 8.22 -6.68
CA MET A 77 12.30 7.70 -5.34
C MET A 77 13.13 8.69 -4.51
N GLY A 78 14.14 9.33 -5.11
CA GLY A 78 14.95 10.36 -4.46
C GLY A 78 14.11 11.52 -3.95
N ILE A 79 13.17 12.02 -4.77
CA ILE A 79 12.22 13.06 -4.35
C ILE A 79 11.31 12.57 -3.20
N ASN A 80 10.81 11.33 -3.30
CA ASN A 80 9.99 10.74 -2.24
C ASN A 80 10.72 10.70 -0.89
N PHE A 81 11.97 10.22 -0.88
CA PHE A 81 12.77 10.18 0.35
C PHE A 81 13.21 11.57 0.82
N ALA A 82 13.54 12.49 -0.10
CA ALA A 82 13.86 13.87 0.25
C ALA A 82 12.68 14.57 0.94
N GLY A 83 11.46 14.37 0.43
CA GLY A 83 10.23 14.88 1.03
C GLY A 83 9.97 14.29 2.42
N ALA A 84 10.15 12.98 2.59
CA ALA A 84 10.02 12.33 3.91
C ALA A 84 11.01 12.91 4.94
N THR A 85 12.28 13.08 4.55
CA THR A 85 13.30 13.68 5.41
C THR A 85 12.97 15.13 5.77
N MET A 86 12.53 15.92 4.79
CA MET A 86 12.11 17.31 5.03
C MET A 86 10.92 17.39 6.00
N GLY A 87 9.95 16.47 5.86
CA GLY A 87 8.85 16.31 6.79
C GLY A 87 9.34 16.06 8.21
N THR A 88 10.29 15.16 8.41
CA THR A 88 10.87 14.85 9.74
C THR A 88 11.61 16.03 10.37
N PHE A 89 12.18 16.95 9.59
CA PHE A 89 12.78 18.17 10.13
C PHE A 89 11.74 19.21 10.57
N VAL A 90 10.66 19.37 9.80
CA VAL A 90 9.59 20.34 10.10
C VAL A 90 8.65 19.83 11.21
N PHE A 91 8.43 18.52 11.26
CA PHE A 91 7.52 17.86 12.20
C PHE A 91 7.77 18.15 13.69
N PRO A 92 8.99 18.06 14.24
CA PRO A 92 9.24 18.35 15.65
C PRO A 92 8.93 19.80 16.01
N LYS A 93 9.22 20.76 15.12
CA LYS A 93 8.85 22.17 15.33
C LYS A 93 7.35 22.39 15.31
N PHE A 94 6.64 21.70 14.41
CA PHE A 94 5.18 21.71 14.40
C PHE A 94 4.60 21.09 15.69
N LEU A 95 5.16 19.97 16.15
CA LEU A 95 4.72 19.28 17.37
C LEU A 95 4.97 20.11 18.63
N GLU A 96 6.11 20.79 18.70
CA GLU A 96 6.48 21.70 19.79
C GLU A 96 5.43 22.82 19.94
N LEU A 97 5.09 23.49 18.84
CA LEU A 97 4.09 24.54 18.82
C LEU A 97 2.69 24.02 19.18
N ALA A 98 2.28 22.88 18.60
CA ALA A 98 0.97 22.29 18.85
C ALA A 98 0.82 21.82 20.31
N THR A 99 1.87 21.22 20.88
CA THR A 99 1.86 20.72 22.26
C THR A 99 1.90 21.85 23.28
N ASN A 100 2.64 22.93 23.02
CA ASN A 100 2.75 24.06 23.95
C ASN A 100 1.43 24.83 24.09
N GLN A 101 0.61 24.89 23.03
CA GLN A 101 -0.68 25.60 23.04
C GLN A 101 -1.86 24.70 23.47
N TYR A 102 -1.93 23.46 22.97
CA TYR A 102 -3.13 22.61 23.10
C TYR A 102 -2.90 21.30 23.86
N GLY A 103 -1.68 21.04 24.31
CA GLY A 103 -1.28 19.78 24.93
C GLY A 103 -1.11 18.63 23.94
N PHE A 104 -0.53 17.54 24.43
CA PHE A 104 -0.11 16.40 23.60
C PHE A 104 -1.29 15.68 22.90
N LYS A 105 -2.43 15.53 23.58
CA LYS A 105 -3.61 14.84 23.03
C LYS A 105 -4.19 15.59 21.81
N SER A 106 -4.27 16.90 21.89
CA SER A 106 -4.80 17.74 20.82
C SER A 106 -3.84 17.81 19.63
N ALA A 107 -2.52 17.78 19.88
CA ALA A 107 -1.51 17.69 18.82
C ALA A 107 -1.65 16.41 17.98
N LEU A 108 -1.91 15.26 18.63
CA LEU A 108 -2.20 14.00 17.95
C LEU A 108 -3.48 14.08 17.10
N LEU A 109 -4.53 14.74 17.60
CA LEU A 109 -5.78 14.95 16.84
C LEU A 109 -5.55 15.82 15.61
N LEU A 110 -4.82 16.94 15.74
CA LEU A 110 -4.42 17.81 14.62
C LEU A 110 -3.65 17.03 13.55
N PHE A 111 -2.71 16.18 13.98
CA PHE A 111 -1.95 15.34 13.06
C PHE A 111 -2.83 14.30 12.37
N GLY A 112 -3.72 13.63 13.11
CA GLY A 112 -4.71 12.71 12.55
C GLY A 112 -5.63 13.39 11.54
N ALA A 113 -6.08 14.61 11.82
CA ALA A 113 -6.90 15.42 10.91
C ALA A 113 -6.13 15.82 9.64
N LEU A 114 -4.85 16.21 9.75
CA LEU A 114 -3.99 16.50 8.60
C LEU A 114 -3.82 15.26 7.71
N CYS A 115 -3.54 14.09 8.31
CA CYS A 115 -3.45 12.82 7.58
C CYS A 115 -4.77 12.45 6.92
N PHE A 116 -5.90 12.59 7.62
CA PHE A 116 -7.22 12.31 7.07
C PHE A 116 -7.58 13.26 5.92
N ASN A 117 -7.25 14.54 6.04
CA ASN A 117 -7.38 15.50 4.94
C ASN A 117 -6.50 15.11 3.76
N ALA A 118 -5.25 14.69 3.97
CA ALA A 118 -4.39 14.22 2.89
C ALA A 118 -4.98 12.99 2.16
N VAL A 119 -5.57 12.05 2.91
CA VAL A 119 -6.29 10.89 2.35
C VAL A 119 -7.55 11.36 1.59
N ALA A 120 -8.33 12.27 2.16
CA ALA A 120 -9.51 12.84 1.52
C ALA A 120 -9.13 13.61 0.23
N PHE A 121 -8.05 14.39 0.22
CA PHE A 121 -7.51 15.02 -0.98
C PHE A 121 -7.05 13.99 -2.00
N SER A 122 -6.40 12.90 -1.57
CA SER A 122 -5.99 11.81 -2.47
C SER A 122 -7.19 11.08 -3.09
N LEU A 123 -8.34 11.08 -2.41
CA LEU A 123 -9.60 10.54 -2.88
C LEU A 123 -10.37 11.56 -3.76
N PHE A 124 -10.35 12.84 -3.39
CA PHE A 124 -11.07 13.94 -4.01
C PHE A 124 -10.39 14.48 -5.27
N LEU A 125 -9.06 14.45 -5.34
CA LEU A 125 -8.30 14.56 -6.58
C LEU A 125 -8.71 13.38 -7.46
N ARG A 126 -9.81 13.59 -8.17
CA ARG A 126 -10.42 12.70 -9.14
C ARG A 126 -9.30 12.19 -10.02
N GLN A 127 -9.04 10.89 -9.86
CA GLN A 127 -8.06 10.10 -10.58
C GLN A 127 -7.87 10.65 -11.99
N PRO A 128 -6.67 11.14 -12.36
CA PRO A 128 -6.44 11.50 -13.75
C PRO A 128 -6.73 10.26 -14.60
N HIS A 129 -7.44 10.45 -15.73
CA HIS A 129 -8.08 9.34 -16.47
C HIS A 129 -7.11 8.18 -16.79
N TRP A 130 -5.82 8.48 -17.02
CA TRP A 130 -4.75 7.51 -17.25
C TRP A 130 -4.56 6.48 -16.12
N LEU A 131 -4.87 6.83 -14.86
CA LEU A 131 -4.84 5.90 -13.74
C LEU A 131 -6.03 4.93 -13.77
N LYS A 132 -7.22 5.34 -14.26
CA LYS A 132 -8.39 4.44 -14.33
C LYS A 132 -8.23 3.39 -15.40
N GLU A 133 -7.75 3.77 -16.59
CA GLU A 133 -7.45 2.84 -17.69
C GLU A 133 -6.45 1.77 -17.27
N LYS A 134 -5.36 2.15 -16.60
CA LYS A 134 -4.31 1.20 -16.19
C LYS A 134 -4.84 0.19 -15.16
N LEU A 135 -5.62 0.65 -14.18
CA LEU A 135 -6.23 -0.21 -13.16
C LEU A 135 -7.25 -1.18 -13.77
N LYS A 136 -8.06 -0.71 -14.74
CA LYS A 136 -8.99 -1.55 -15.48
C LYS A 136 -8.29 -2.58 -16.36
N ARG A 137 -7.22 -2.19 -17.07
CA ARG A 137 -6.43 -3.09 -17.92
C ARG A 137 -5.73 -4.17 -17.11
N GLU A 138 -5.18 -3.84 -15.94
CA GLU A 138 -4.60 -4.83 -15.05
C GLU A 138 -5.65 -5.75 -14.41
N GLN A 139 -6.84 -5.24 -14.10
CA GLN A 139 -7.97 -6.05 -13.63
C GLN A 139 -8.52 -6.98 -14.72
N GLN A 140 -8.61 -6.51 -15.96
CA GLN A 140 -9.04 -7.32 -17.11
C GLN A 140 -8.02 -8.40 -17.47
N ALA A 141 -6.73 -8.07 -17.49
CA ALA A 141 -5.66 -9.05 -17.67
C ALA A 141 -5.59 -10.08 -16.53
N ARG A 142 -6.03 -9.71 -15.31
CA ARG A 142 -6.21 -10.65 -14.18
C ARG A 142 -7.44 -11.53 -14.31
N ALA A 143 -8.58 -11.00 -14.79
CA ALA A 143 -9.81 -11.76 -15.01
C ALA A 143 -9.64 -12.80 -16.14
N GLU A 144 -8.93 -12.42 -17.20
CA GLU A 144 -8.57 -13.31 -18.31
C GLU A 144 -7.61 -14.43 -17.84
N LYS A 145 -6.62 -14.12 -17.01
CA LYS A 145 -5.72 -15.14 -16.41
C LYS A 145 -6.41 -16.04 -15.38
N CYS A 146 -7.40 -15.55 -14.64
CA CYS A 146 -8.19 -16.38 -13.74
C CYS A 146 -9.11 -17.36 -14.49
N HIS A 147 -9.57 -17.00 -15.69
CA HIS A 147 -10.34 -17.88 -16.57
C HIS A 147 -9.48 -19.01 -17.16
N VAL A 148 -8.21 -18.73 -17.51
CA VAL A 148 -7.26 -19.75 -18.01
C VAL A 148 -6.80 -20.72 -16.90
N VAL A 149 -6.69 -20.25 -15.65
CA VAL A 149 -6.31 -21.12 -14.51
C VAL A 149 -7.48 -21.99 -14.01
N ASN A 150 -8.72 -21.62 -14.32
CA ASN A 150 -9.91 -22.39 -13.95
C ASN A 150 -10.32 -23.46 -14.97
N GLU A 151 -9.55 -23.65 -16.05
CA GLU A 151 -9.64 -24.86 -16.85
C GLU A 151 -9.04 -25.99 -16.00
N PRO A 152 -9.86 -26.88 -15.40
CA PRO A 152 -9.32 -27.82 -14.45
C PRO A 152 -8.38 -28.76 -15.20
N ALA A 153 -7.22 -28.99 -14.61
CA ALA A 153 -6.31 -30.09 -14.92
C ALA A 153 -6.96 -31.45 -14.56
N ASP A 154 -8.16 -31.71 -15.07
CA ASP A 154 -8.86 -32.99 -15.03
C ASP A 154 -8.64 -33.71 -16.36
N ALA A 155 -7.36 -33.96 -16.65
CA ALA A 155 -6.91 -35.04 -17.52
C ALA A 155 -5.62 -35.61 -16.92
N GLY A 156 -5.64 -35.85 -15.62
CA GLY A 156 -4.69 -36.76 -15.00
C GLY A 156 -5.12 -38.20 -15.28
N ARG A 157 -4.16 -39.02 -15.73
CA ARG A 157 -4.14 -40.50 -15.73
C ARG A 157 -4.44 -41.16 -17.09
N ASP A 158 -3.38 -41.37 -17.87
CA ASP A 158 -2.84 -42.74 -17.90
C ASP A 158 -1.33 -42.75 -18.15
N ARG A 159 -0.63 -43.55 -17.35
CA ARG A 159 0.80 -43.82 -17.42
C ARG A 159 0.90 -45.35 -17.37
N SER A 160 1.05 -46.00 -18.51
CA SER A 160 1.49 -47.40 -18.65
C SER A 160 1.90 -47.65 -20.10
N THR A 161 3.20 -47.68 -20.37
CA THR A 161 3.98 -48.87 -20.78
C THR A 161 3.79 -49.33 -22.24
N VAL A 162 4.93 -49.48 -22.90
CA VAL A 162 5.30 -50.43 -23.98
C VAL A 162 5.86 -49.73 -25.24
N VAL A 163 7.20 -49.73 -25.32
CA VAL A 163 8.03 -49.82 -26.55
C VAL A 163 8.11 -51.33 -26.91
N PRO A 164 8.35 -51.88 -28.14
CA PRO A 164 8.84 -51.34 -29.44
C PRO A 164 8.14 -51.90 -30.75
N ASN A 165 8.72 -51.54 -31.91
CA ASN A 165 8.85 -52.28 -33.21
C ASN A 165 7.95 -51.88 -34.41
N GLY A 166 8.59 -51.54 -35.55
CA GLY A 166 8.00 -51.35 -36.90
C GLY A 166 7.65 -52.69 -37.59
N PRO A 167 7.70 -52.88 -38.93
CA PRO A 167 7.70 -51.96 -40.09
C PRO A 167 6.48 -52.20 -41.04
N VAL A 168 6.28 -51.34 -42.06
CA VAL A 168 5.78 -51.68 -43.41
C VAL A 168 6.10 -50.55 -44.39
#